data_AF-A0A7W8F956-F1
#
_entry.id   AF-A0A7W8F956-F1
#
_cell.length_a   1.000
_cell.length_b   1.000
_cell.length_c   1.000
_cell.angle_alpha   90.00
_cell.angle_beta   90.00
_cell.angle_gamma   90.00
#
_symmetry.space_group_name_H-M   'P 1'
#
loop_
_entity.id
_entity.type
_entity.pdbx_description
1 polymer ?
#
loop_
_entity_poly.entity_id
_entity_poly.type
_entity_poly.pdbx_seq_one_letter_code
_entity_poly.pdbx_strand_id
1 'polypeptide(L)'
;MAHPGAGCATPIVVFPLPLVYIGAYPSLEARFTGDRGEHHLLDRPRDRPVRTAIGASWISLHLVLLPGGGSDIVATRFHLSVNTVTWAVRIAVFVVPAVVLVVTRRVCLGLRLRDRQLVAHGRATGVIKRLPHGEYVEVHEPLDRARLHILTAHDRPAELVAHGPAAERPPARREGD
;
A
#
# COMPACT_ATOMS: atom_id res chain seq x y z
N MET A 1 -29.93 -9.42 -30.16
CA MET A 1 -29.42 -8.63 -31.31
C MET A 1 -28.32 -7.70 -30.80
N ALA A 2 -27.06 -8.06 -31.00
CA ALA A 2 -25.92 -7.20 -30.64
C ALA A 2 -25.73 -6.17 -31.76
N HIS A 3 -25.72 -4.87 -31.42
CA HIS A 3 -25.46 -3.82 -32.40
C HIS A 3 -24.06 -4.01 -33.00
N PRO A 4 -23.90 -4.05 -34.34
CA PRO A 4 -22.63 -4.25 -35.02
C PRO A 4 -21.60 -3.12 -34.80
N GLY A 5 -21.97 -2.02 -34.13
CA GLY A 5 -21.07 -0.91 -33.77
C GLY A 5 -20.42 -1.01 -32.38
N ALA A 6 -20.89 -1.89 -31.50
CA ALA A 6 -20.40 -1.94 -30.10
C ALA A 6 -19.00 -2.59 -29.97
N GLY A 7 -18.66 -3.51 -30.87
CA GLY A 7 -17.38 -4.24 -30.83
C GLY A 7 -16.15 -3.35 -31.06
N CYS A 8 -16.24 -2.40 -32.01
CA CYS A 8 -15.14 -1.47 -32.32
C CYS A 8 -14.99 -0.34 -31.29
N ALA A 9 -16.11 0.08 -30.68
CA ALA A 9 -16.07 1.12 -29.65
C ALA A 9 -15.42 0.63 -28.35
N THR A 10 -15.53 -0.66 -28.06
CA THR A 10 -15.01 -1.25 -26.81
C THR A 10 -13.50 -1.03 -26.63
N PRO A 11 -12.59 -1.37 -27.58
CA PRO A 11 -11.17 -1.09 -27.42
C PRO A 11 -10.87 0.42 -27.36
N ILE A 12 -11.61 1.24 -28.11
CA ILE A 12 -11.46 2.70 -28.13
C ILE A 12 -11.78 3.31 -26.75
N VAL A 13 -12.75 2.75 -26.03
CA VAL A 13 -13.15 3.23 -24.70
C VAL A 13 -12.34 2.59 -23.58
N VAL A 14 -12.06 1.28 -23.65
CA VAL A 14 -11.42 0.52 -22.57
C VAL A 14 -9.92 0.78 -22.49
N PHE A 15 -9.23 0.92 -23.62
CA PHE A 15 -7.79 1.16 -23.63
C PHE A 15 -7.34 2.50 -23.01
N PRO A 16 -8.01 3.65 -23.24
CA PRO A 16 -7.58 4.91 -22.63
C PRO A 16 -7.94 5.02 -21.14
N LEU A 17 -8.88 4.23 -20.62
CA LEU A 17 -9.28 4.31 -19.20
C LEU A 17 -8.10 4.16 -18.23
N PRO A 18 -7.20 3.16 -18.39
CA PRO A 18 -5.92 3.10 -17.68
C PRO A 18 -5.08 4.37 -17.71
N LEU A 19 -4.95 5.00 -18.88
CA LEU A 19 -4.12 6.19 -19.06
C LEU A 19 -4.76 7.41 -18.40
N VAL A 20 -6.08 7.56 -18.55
CA VAL A 20 -6.85 8.60 -17.86
C VAL A 20 -6.76 8.41 -16.35
N TYR A 21 -6.85 7.17 -15.87
CA TYR A 21 -6.69 6.86 -14.45
C TYR A 21 -5.32 7.31 -13.93
N ILE A 22 -4.22 6.95 -14.62
CA ILE A 22 -2.86 7.34 -14.22
C ILE A 22 -2.69 8.88 -14.27
N GLY A 23 -3.20 9.54 -15.31
CA GLY A 23 -3.10 10.99 -15.45
C GLY A 23 -3.94 11.76 -14.42
N ALA A 24 -5.12 11.25 -14.07
CA ALA A 24 -6.01 11.85 -13.09
C ALA A 24 -5.61 11.51 -11.64
N TYR A 25 -4.90 10.40 -11.43
CA TYR A 25 -4.51 9.89 -10.11
C TYR A 25 -3.91 10.95 -9.16
N PRO A 26 -2.89 11.76 -9.56
CA PRO A 26 -2.31 12.75 -8.65
C PRO A 26 -3.33 13.82 -8.20
N SER A 27 -4.16 14.30 -9.12
CA SER A 27 -5.21 15.29 -8.82
C SER A 27 -6.31 14.71 -7.94
N LEU A 28 -6.70 13.46 -8.18
CA LEU A 28 -7.67 12.73 -7.36
C LEU A 28 -7.12 12.49 -5.95
N GLU A 29 -5.87 12.01 -5.83
CA GLU A 29 -5.22 11.75 -4.54
C GLU A 29 -5.08 13.05 -3.74
N ALA A 30 -4.62 14.15 -4.35
CA ALA A 30 -4.51 15.44 -3.69
C ALA A 30 -5.87 15.97 -3.22
N ARG A 31 -6.94 15.74 -4.00
CA ARG A 31 -8.30 16.13 -3.62
C ARG A 31 -8.84 15.33 -2.43
N PHE A 32 -8.63 14.01 -2.39
CA PHE A 32 -9.14 13.16 -1.31
C PHE A 32 -8.29 13.21 -0.05
N THR A 33 -6.97 13.35 -0.19
CA THR A 33 -6.02 13.41 0.93
C THR A 33 -5.89 14.82 1.50
N GLY A 34 -6.25 15.84 0.71
CA GLY A 34 -6.04 17.26 1.08
C GLY A 34 -4.56 17.67 1.03
N ASP A 35 -3.71 16.83 0.48
CA ASP A 35 -2.26 16.99 0.48
C ASP A 35 -1.81 17.89 -0.68
N ARG A 36 -1.44 19.14 -0.38
CA ARG A 36 -1.08 20.19 -1.36
C ARG A 36 0.28 20.84 -1.08
N GLY A 37 1.07 20.27 -0.17
CA GLY A 37 2.40 20.79 0.16
C GLY A 37 3.46 20.45 -0.89
N GLU A 38 4.57 21.17 -0.86
CA GLU A 38 5.75 20.81 -1.66
C GLU A 38 6.49 19.63 -1.00
N HIS A 39 6.62 18.52 -1.73
CA HIS A 39 7.28 17.30 -1.26
C HIS A 39 8.59 17.08 -2.03
N HIS A 40 9.73 17.33 -1.38
CA HIS A 40 11.06 17.10 -1.96
C HIS A 40 11.68 15.75 -1.55
N LEU A 41 11.07 15.08 -0.58
CA LEU A 41 11.48 13.75 -0.15
C LEU A 41 10.47 12.72 -0.64
N LEU A 42 10.99 11.57 -1.09
CA LEU A 42 10.16 10.46 -1.50
C LEU A 42 9.51 9.81 -0.28
N ASP A 43 8.19 9.65 -0.36
CA ASP A 43 7.46 8.86 0.61
C ASP A 43 7.81 7.38 0.50
N ARG A 44 8.00 6.76 1.66
CA ARG A 44 8.18 5.32 1.72
C ARG A 44 6.83 4.62 1.50
N PRO A 45 6.75 3.54 0.68
CA PRO A 45 5.48 2.88 0.37
C PRO A 45 4.68 2.42 1.61
N ARG A 46 5.36 1.94 2.66
CA ARG A 46 4.66 1.48 3.87
C ARG A 46 4.02 2.61 4.68
N ASP A 47 4.46 3.85 4.52
CA ASP A 47 3.96 5.01 5.28
C ASP A 47 2.67 5.57 4.66
N ARG A 48 2.38 5.22 3.39
CA ARG A 48 1.17 5.62 2.66
C ARG A 48 0.37 4.38 2.21
N PRO A 49 -0.20 3.61 3.17
CA PRO A 49 -0.73 2.27 2.93
C PRO A 49 -1.87 2.22 1.91
N VAL A 50 -2.70 3.27 1.83
CA VAL A 50 -3.82 3.34 0.86
C VAL A 50 -3.29 3.54 -0.56
N ARG A 51 -2.41 4.53 -0.77
CA ARG A 51 -1.75 4.75 -2.07
C ARG A 51 -1.02 3.49 -2.55
N THR A 52 -0.24 2.87 -1.67
CA THR A 52 0.50 1.65 -2.02
C THR A 52 -0.41 0.47 -2.32
N ALA A 53 -1.52 0.30 -1.59
CA ALA A 53 -2.51 -0.73 -1.88
C ALA A 53 -3.22 -0.51 -3.23
N ILE A 54 -3.57 0.73 -3.56
CA ILE A 54 -4.16 1.09 -4.85
C ILE A 54 -3.16 0.78 -5.98
N GLY A 55 -1.91 1.22 -5.85
CA GLY A 55 -0.86 0.93 -6.83
C GLY A 55 -0.63 -0.58 -7.02
N ALA A 56 -0.57 -1.34 -5.92
CA ALA A 56 -0.42 -2.80 -5.98
C ALA A 56 -1.63 -3.49 -6.63
N SER A 57 -2.86 -3.04 -6.34
CA SER A 57 -4.07 -3.56 -6.98
C SER A 57 -4.07 -3.32 -8.48
N TRP A 58 -3.58 -2.15 -8.92
CA TRP A 58 -3.43 -1.82 -10.33
C TRP A 58 -2.42 -2.72 -11.03
N ILE A 59 -1.25 -2.92 -10.43
CA ILE A 59 -0.24 -3.87 -10.94
C ILE A 59 -0.83 -5.27 -11.04
N SER A 60 -1.57 -5.71 -10.02
CA SER A 60 -2.19 -7.05 -10.05
C SER A 60 -3.23 -7.21 -11.16
N LEU A 61 -3.99 -6.15 -11.46
CA LEU A 61 -4.91 -6.14 -12.59
C LEU A 61 -4.15 -6.32 -13.91
N HIS A 62 -3.01 -5.65 -14.08
CA HIS A 62 -2.16 -5.81 -15.27
C HIS A 62 -1.65 -7.25 -15.38
N LEU A 63 -1.21 -7.84 -14.27
CA LEU A 63 -0.74 -9.22 -14.21
C LEU A 63 -1.84 -10.25 -14.53
N VAL A 64 -3.11 -9.93 -14.26
CA VAL A 64 -4.25 -10.77 -14.65
C VAL A 64 -4.62 -10.59 -16.13
N LEU A 65 -4.60 -9.35 -16.63
CA LEU A 65 -4.99 -9.05 -18.01
C LEU A 65 -3.97 -9.55 -19.04
N LEU A 66 -2.68 -9.57 -18.71
CA LEU A 66 -1.61 -10.01 -19.60
C LEU A 66 -1.78 -11.48 -20.07
N PRO A 67 -1.94 -12.49 -19.19
CA PRO A 67 -2.27 -13.86 -19.61
C PRO A 67 -3.67 -13.98 -20.19
N GLY A 68 -4.60 -13.07 -19.84
CA GLY A 68 -5.91 -12.98 -20.49
C GLY A 68 -5.83 -12.59 -21.97
N GLY A 69 -4.91 -11.70 -22.33
CA GLY A 69 -4.64 -11.34 -23.73
C GLY A 69 -4.05 -12.50 -24.54
N GLY A 70 -3.21 -13.34 -23.92
CA GLY A 70 -2.64 -14.56 -24.50
C GLY A 70 -3.36 -15.84 -24.07
N SER A 71 -4.68 -15.81 -23.97
CA SER A 71 -5.47 -16.93 -23.41
C SER A 71 -5.33 -18.25 -24.19
N ASP A 72 -5.01 -18.20 -25.47
CA ASP A 72 -4.69 -19.31 -26.35
C ASP A 72 -3.33 -19.97 -26.00
N ILE A 73 -2.31 -19.17 -25.72
CA ILE A 73 -1.01 -19.64 -25.25
C ILE A 73 -1.17 -20.29 -23.87
N VAL A 74 -1.93 -19.66 -22.97
CA VAL A 74 -2.22 -20.24 -21.65
C VAL A 74 -3.00 -21.55 -21.81
N ALA A 75 -4.04 -21.58 -22.63
CA ALA A 75 -4.83 -22.78 -22.88
C ALA A 75 -3.98 -23.95 -23.40
N THR A 76 -3.11 -23.70 -24.37
CA THR A 76 -2.24 -24.73 -24.96
C THR A 76 -1.14 -25.21 -24.02
N ARG A 77 -0.52 -24.32 -23.24
CA ARG A 77 0.55 -24.66 -22.30
C ARG A 77 0.07 -25.40 -21.04
N PHE A 78 -1.15 -25.10 -20.60
CA PHE A 78 -1.75 -25.73 -19.42
C PHE A 78 -2.77 -26.82 -19.76
N HIS A 79 -2.93 -27.16 -21.05
CA HIS A 79 -3.92 -28.14 -21.54
C HIS A 79 -5.36 -27.84 -21.06
N LEU A 80 -5.72 -26.56 -20.99
CA LEU A 80 -7.04 -26.08 -20.58
C LEU A 80 -7.87 -25.67 -21.80
N SER A 81 -9.19 -25.64 -21.64
CA SER A 81 -10.04 -25.02 -22.66
C SER A 81 -9.92 -23.49 -22.61
N VAL A 82 -10.01 -22.83 -23.77
CA VAL A 82 -10.01 -21.35 -23.85
C VAL A 82 -11.15 -20.77 -23.00
N ASN A 83 -12.33 -21.40 -23.02
CA ASN A 83 -13.48 -20.99 -22.20
C ASN A 83 -13.15 -21.00 -20.70
N THR A 84 -12.43 -22.02 -20.22
CA THR A 84 -11.97 -22.09 -18.82
C THR A 84 -11.07 -20.90 -18.49
N VAL A 85 -10.11 -20.58 -19.36
CA VAL A 85 -9.20 -19.44 -19.17
C VAL A 85 -9.98 -18.12 -19.17
N THR A 86 -10.92 -17.93 -20.10
CA THR A 86 -11.76 -16.73 -20.16
C THR A 86 -12.56 -16.53 -18.87
N TRP A 87 -13.23 -17.57 -18.37
CA TRP A 87 -14.00 -17.48 -17.13
C TRP A 87 -13.11 -17.19 -15.92
N ALA A 88 -11.94 -17.83 -15.85
CA ALA A 88 -10.97 -17.55 -14.79
C ALA A 88 -10.53 -16.09 -14.79
N VAL A 89 -10.16 -15.54 -15.96
CA VAL A 89 -9.76 -14.13 -16.11
C VAL A 89 -10.90 -13.18 -15.74
N ARG A 90 -12.14 -13.47 -16.18
CA ARG A 90 -13.32 -12.64 -15.85
C ARG A 90 -13.54 -12.50 -14.35
N ILE A 91 -13.34 -13.57 -13.61
CA ILE A 91 -13.45 -13.56 -12.14
C ILE A 91 -12.21 -12.86 -11.53
N ALA A 92 -11.01 -13.22 -12.00
CA ALA A 92 -9.75 -12.71 -11.46
C ALA A 92 -9.60 -11.19 -11.60
N VAL A 93 -10.11 -10.59 -12.68
CA VAL A 93 -10.07 -9.13 -12.92
C VAL A 93 -10.70 -8.32 -11.77
N PHE A 94 -11.68 -8.89 -11.06
CA PHE A 94 -12.30 -8.25 -9.90
C PHE A 94 -11.74 -8.75 -8.58
N VAL A 95 -11.59 -10.08 -8.45
CA VAL A 95 -11.21 -10.70 -7.18
C VAL A 95 -9.75 -10.41 -6.83
N VAL A 96 -8.82 -10.56 -7.78
CA VAL A 96 -7.39 -10.42 -7.48
C VAL A 96 -7.05 -8.99 -7.05
N PRO A 97 -7.45 -7.92 -7.76
CA PRO A 97 -7.17 -6.55 -7.33
C PRO A 97 -7.80 -6.20 -5.98
N ALA A 98 -9.03 -6.66 -5.71
CA ALA A 98 -9.69 -6.43 -4.42
C ALA A 98 -8.94 -7.10 -3.26
N VAL A 99 -8.53 -8.35 -3.44
CA VAL A 99 -7.74 -9.09 -2.45
C VAL A 99 -6.38 -8.42 -2.24
N VAL A 100 -5.67 -8.07 -3.32
CA VAL A 100 -4.36 -7.40 -3.25
C VAL A 100 -4.48 -6.07 -2.51
N LEU A 101 -5.50 -5.26 -2.79
CA LEU A 101 -5.73 -4.01 -2.08
C LEU A 101 -5.84 -4.22 -0.56
N VAL A 102 -6.67 -5.18 -0.14
CA VAL A 102 -6.87 -5.45 1.29
C VAL A 102 -5.59 -5.99 1.92
N VAL A 103 -4.96 -6.97 1.30
CA VAL A 103 -3.74 -7.62 1.82
C VAL A 103 -2.59 -6.61 1.91
N THR A 104 -2.31 -5.87 0.84
CA THR A 104 -1.24 -4.85 0.82
C THR A 104 -1.47 -3.80 1.90
N ARG A 105 -2.71 -3.31 2.05
CA ARG A 105 -3.04 -2.35 3.12
C ARG A 105 -2.75 -2.93 4.50
N ARG A 106 -3.15 -4.18 4.77
CA ARG A 106 -2.91 -4.85 6.07
C ARG A 106 -1.42 -5.07 6.32
N VAL A 107 -0.66 -5.48 5.31
CA VAL A 107 0.80 -5.65 5.40
C VAL A 107 1.47 -4.32 5.73
N CYS A 108 1.15 -3.23 5.02
CA CYS A 108 1.73 -1.91 5.30
C CYS A 108 1.42 -1.44 6.73
N LEU A 109 0.18 -1.64 7.21
CA LEU A 109 -0.19 -1.32 8.59
C LEU A 109 0.58 -2.17 9.61
N GLY A 110 0.74 -3.47 9.36
CA GLY A 110 1.54 -4.36 10.21
C GLY A 110 3.02 -3.95 10.27
N LEU A 111 3.58 -3.53 9.14
CA LEU A 111 4.95 -3.01 9.08
C LEU A 111 5.10 -1.71 9.88
N ARG A 112 4.11 -0.80 9.82
CA ARG A 112 4.10 0.43 10.62
C ARG A 112 3.99 0.14 12.12
N LEU A 113 3.19 -0.85 12.52
CA LEU A 113 3.11 -1.28 13.93
C LEU A 113 4.46 -1.80 14.42
N ARG A 114 5.16 -2.60 13.60
CA ARG A 114 6.52 -3.06 13.93
C ARG A 114 7.52 -1.91 14.02
N ASP A 115 7.46 -0.94 13.11
CA ASP A 115 8.33 0.24 13.16
C ASP A 115 8.06 1.07 14.44
N ARG A 116 6.80 1.20 14.87
CA ARG A 116 6.45 1.86 16.14
C ARG A 116 7.02 1.13 17.35
N GLN A 117 6.93 -0.20 17.37
CA GLN A 117 7.52 -1.01 18.45
C GLN A 117 9.04 -0.83 18.51
N LEU A 118 9.73 -0.80 17.37
CA LEU A 118 11.17 -0.55 17.30
C LEU A 118 11.54 0.84 17.82
N VAL A 119 10.76 1.87 17.50
CA VAL A 119 11.00 3.23 18.00
C VAL A 119 10.76 3.32 19.52
N ALA A 120 9.73 2.67 20.04
CA ALA A 120 9.37 2.74 21.45
C ALA A 120 10.27 1.87 22.37
N HIS A 121 10.66 0.68 21.91
CA HIS A 121 11.34 -0.31 22.75
C HIS A 121 12.81 -0.54 22.36
N GLY A 122 13.27 -0.01 21.23
CA GLY A 122 14.58 -0.35 20.68
C GLY A 122 14.57 -1.68 19.92
N ARG A 123 15.76 -2.12 19.49
CA ARG A 123 15.93 -3.40 18.81
C ARG A 123 16.26 -4.51 19.81
N ALA A 124 15.63 -5.66 19.60
CA ALA A 124 15.99 -6.93 20.22
C ALA A 124 17.48 -7.25 19.95
N THR A 125 18.25 -7.53 21.01
CA THR A 125 19.67 -7.94 20.88
C THR A 125 19.81 -9.47 20.81
N GLY A 126 18.76 -10.24 21.11
CA GLY A 126 18.82 -11.68 21.26
C GLY A 126 19.49 -12.14 22.56
N VAL A 127 19.87 -11.21 23.45
CA VAL A 127 20.45 -11.53 24.77
C VAL A 127 19.35 -11.53 25.83
N ILE A 128 19.02 -12.72 26.32
CA ILE A 128 18.05 -12.92 27.41
C ILE A 128 18.79 -12.95 28.74
N LYS A 129 18.43 -12.06 29.67
CA LYS A 129 18.96 -12.04 31.04
C LYS A 129 17.88 -12.48 32.02
N ARG A 130 18.24 -13.42 32.90
CA ARG A 130 17.39 -13.81 34.04
C ARG A 130 17.65 -12.87 35.21
N LEU A 131 16.61 -12.24 35.72
CA LEU A 131 16.70 -11.35 36.87
C LEU A 131 16.72 -12.15 38.19
N PRO A 132 17.19 -11.55 39.31
CA PRO A 132 17.32 -12.24 40.59
C PRO A 132 16.01 -12.83 41.16
N HIS A 133 14.87 -12.29 40.73
CA HIS A 133 13.51 -12.67 41.12
C HIS A 133 12.89 -13.69 40.14
N GLY A 134 13.65 -14.18 39.16
CA GLY A 134 13.26 -15.28 38.27
C GLY A 134 12.70 -14.88 36.91
N GLU A 135 12.40 -13.59 36.68
CA GLU A 135 11.92 -13.09 35.39
C GLU A 135 13.01 -13.15 34.30
N TYR A 136 12.63 -13.35 33.05
CA TYR A 136 13.51 -13.29 31.89
C TYR A 136 13.20 -12.04 31.08
N VAL A 137 14.18 -11.15 30.91
CA VAL A 137 14.04 -9.93 30.11
C VAL A 137 15.03 -9.94 28.97
N GLU A 138 14.55 -9.60 27.77
CA GLU A 138 15.41 -9.37 26.62
C GLU A 138 16.02 -7.97 26.69
N VAL A 139 17.35 -7.89 26.58
CA VAL A 139 18.04 -6.62 26.53
C VAL A 139 17.74 -5.95 25.18
N HIS A 140 17.11 -4.79 25.24
CA HIS A 140 16.86 -3.98 24.06
C HIS A 140 17.92 -2.90 23.94
N GLU A 141 18.46 -2.72 22.74
CA GLU A 141 19.39 -1.63 22.44
C GLU A 141 18.64 -0.52 21.72
N PRO A 142 18.80 0.75 22.13
CA PRO A 142 18.19 1.87 21.41
C PRO A 142 18.67 1.89 19.96
N LEU A 143 17.78 2.31 19.06
CA LEU A 143 18.17 2.49 17.66
C LEU A 143 19.14 3.67 17.54
N ASP A 144 20.08 3.56 16.60
CA ASP A 144 20.95 4.67 16.23
C ASP A 144 20.13 5.89 15.77
N ARG A 145 20.65 7.10 16.02
CA ARG A 145 19.97 8.37 15.77
C ARG A 145 19.58 8.52 14.29
N ALA A 146 20.43 8.07 13.35
CA ALA A 146 20.10 8.10 11.94
C ALA A 146 18.90 7.20 11.62
N ARG A 147 18.83 6.02 12.24
CA ARG A 147 17.74 5.07 12.01
C ARG A 147 16.43 5.53 12.65
N LEU A 148 16.49 6.13 13.84
CA LEU A 148 15.34 6.78 14.48
C LEU A 148 14.77 7.87 13.57
N HIS A 149 15.64 8.75 13.05
CA HIS A 149 15.22 9.84 12.17
C HIS A 149 14.47 9.31 10.94
N ILE A 150 14.98 8.28 10.25
CA ILE A 150 14.29 7.67 9.09
C ILE A 150 12.88 7.15 9.44
N LEU A 151 12.70 6.61 10.64
CA LEU A 151 11.39 6.08 11.07
C LEU A 151 10.43 7.16 11.57
N THR A 152 10.91 8.33 11.96
CA THR A 152 10.09 9.41 12.54
C THR A 152 9.92 10.64 11.64
N ALA A 153 10.76 10.81 10.62
CA ALA A 153 10.82 12.02 9.79
C ALA A 153 9.66 12.18 8.78
N HIS A 154 8.82 11.15 8.60
CA HIS A 154 7.69 11.23 7.69
C HIS A 154 6.49 11.92 8.36
N ASP A 155 5.77 12.74 7.59
CA ASP A 155 4.49 13.27 8.03
C ASP A 155 3.49 12.12 8.17
N ARG A 156 2.91 12.01 9.37
CA ARG A 156 1.88 11.01 9.61
C ARG A 156 0.56 11.58 9.10
N PRO A 157 -0.05 11.01 8.04
CA PRO A 157 -1.42 11.37 7.72
C PRO A 157 -2.28 11.09 8.96
N ALA A 158 -3.12 12.05 9.34
CA ALA A 158 -3.98 11.95 10.51
C ALA A 158 -4.70 10.60 10.47
N GLU A 159 -4.47 9.76 11.48
CA GLU A 159 -5.08 8.44 11.52
C GLU A 159 -6.60 8.62 11.60
N LEU A 160 -7.33 8.08 10.63
CA LEU A 160 -8.80 8.09 10.60
C LEU A 160 -9.44 7.17 11.68
N VAL A 161 -8.66 6.67 12.64
CA VAL A 161 -9.10 5.75 13.69
C VAL A 161 -8.89 6.39 15.05
N ALA A 162 -10.01 6.88 15.58
CA ALA A 162 -10.41 7.03 16.99
C ALA A 162 -9.49 7.84 17.94
N HIS A 163 -10.07 8.95 18.40
CA HIS A 163 -9.69 9.75 19.55
C HIS A 163 -9.12 8.94 20.74
N GLY A 164 -7.82 9.07 20.97
CA GLY A 164 -7.28 9.26 22.32
C GLY A 164 -7.28 10.75 22.64
N PRO A 165 -7.32 11.17 23.93
CA PRO A 165 -7.38 12.58 24.29
C PRO A 165 -6.24 13.31 23.59
N ALA A 166 -6.58 14.40 22.92
CA ALA A 166 -5.66 15.21 22.14
C ALA A 166 -4.34 15.35 22.90
N ALA A 167 -3.28 14.68 22.40
CA ALA A 167 -1.95 14.95 22.87
C ALA A 167 -1.67 16.40 22.50
N GLU A 168 -1.79 17.24 23.52
CA GLU A 168 -1.61 18.68 23.48
C GLU A 168 -0.33 18.96 22.71
N ARG A 169 -0.47 19.61 21.55
CA ARG A 169 0.66 20.06 20.75
C ARG A 169 1.42 21.05 21.62
N PRO A 170 2.69 20.80 21.99
CA PRO A 170 3.45 21.76 22.78
C PRO A 170 3.44 23.11 22.05
N PRO A 171 3.17 24.22 22.74
CA PRO A 171 3.14 25.53 22.10
C PRO A 171 4.49 25.78 21.41
N ALA A 172 4.42 26.18 20.14
CA ALA A 172 5.60 26.53 19.37
C ALA A 172 6.41 27.56 20.15
N ARG A 173 7.63 27.19 20.55
CA ARG A 173 8.60 28.11 21.14
C ARG A 173 8.81 29.22 20.12
N ARG A 174 8.34 30.43 20.45
CA ARG A 174 8.67 31.63 19.68
C ARG A 174 10.16 31.87 19.89
N GLU A 175 10.94 31.67 18.84
CA GLU A 175 12.31 32.14 18.75
C GLU A 175 12.23 33.67 18.57
N GLY A 176 12.65 34.42 19.58
CA GLY A 176 12.64 35.89 19.56
C GLY A 176 12.50 36.49 20.95
N ASP A 177 13.60 36.51 21.69
CA ASP A 177 14.11 37.62 22.53
C ASP A 177 15.51 37.27 23.07
#